data_AF-A0A2I0KJL7-F1
#
_entry.id   AF-A0A2I0KJL7-F1
#
_cell.length_a   1.000
_cell.length_b   1.000
_cell.length_c   1.000
_cell.angle_alpha   90.00
_cell.angle_beta   90.00
_cell.angle_gamma   90.00
#
_symmetry.space_group_name_H-M   'P 1'
#
loop_
_entity.id
_entity.type
_entity.pdbx_description
1 polymer ?
#
loop_
_entity_poly.entity_id
_entity_poly.type
_entity_poly.pdbx_seq_one_letter_code
_entity_poly.pdbx_strand_id
1 'polypeptide(L)'
;MPVSIEESAFLQSNNDEDADLIDEDDPSEDPEDPSEDPLNRPLTAEEALLLDSEREKLTRKLSEANQQNRFLKRQLFIKEDALVNFKSELAVMELEIQAMVALAEEIAKAGIPEGSRKINGKYIQSHLLSRLEAIHEKLKEQIKDVDAAQSKEVPLFWIGMAESVQVMGTFDGWSQGEHLSPEYTGSYTKFSTTLMLRPGRYEIKFLVDGEWQLSPEYPTVGEGMMKNNLLIVE
;
A
#
# COMPACT_ATOMS: atom_id res chain seq x y z
N MET A 1 -10.23 -29.39 -8.22
CA MET A 1 -11.26 -30.36 -7.76
C MET A 1 -11.67 -29.98 -6.35
N PRO A 2 -12.97 -29.80 -6.10
CA PRO A 2 -13.53 -29.37 -4.80
C PRO A 2 -14.00 -30.59 -3.99
N VAL A 3 -13.89 -30.55 -2.66
CA VAL A 3 -14.64 -31.42 -1.73
C VAL A 3 -14.72 -30.62 -0.40
N SER A 4 -15.81 -29.89 -0.16
CA SER A 4 -17.09 -30.30 0.46
C SER A 4 -17.04 -30.24 1.99
N ILE A 5 -17.87 -29.34 2.49
CA ILE A 5 -18.40 -29.30 3.85
C ILE A 5 -19.32 -30.52 4.00
N GLU A 6 -19.09 -31.34 5.03
CA GLU A 6 -20.11 -32.26 5.53
C GLU A 6 -20.44 -31.90 6.97
N GLU A 7 -21.68 -31.43 7.08
CA GLU A 7 -22.54 -31.37 8.24
C GLU A 7 -23.02 -32.79 8.60
N SER A 8 -23.30 -33.04 9.88
CA SER A 8 -24.17 -34.09 10.48
C SER A 8 -23.45 -34.88 11.60
N ALA A 9 -24.10 -35.40 12.62
CA ALA A 9 -25.39 -35.16 13.27
C ALA A 9 -25.38 -36.05 14.53
N PHE A 10 -26.04 -35.58 15.59
CA PHE A 10 -26.92 -36.35 16.47
C PHE A 10 -26.65 -37.85 16.69
N LEU A 11 -26.32 -38.21 17.93
CA LEU A 11 -26.76 -39.45 18.55
C LEU A 11 -27.21 -39.17 20.00
N GLN A 12 -28.53 -39.20 20.19
CA GLN A 12 -29.16 -39.54 21.47
C GLN A 12 -29.21 -41.07 21.59
N SER A 13 -28.87 -41.59 22.76
CA SER A 13 -29.50 -42.80 23.30
C SER A 13 -29.52 -42.75 24.84
N ASN A 14 -30.71 -42.51 25.40
CA ASN A 14 -31.45 -43.34 26.37
C ASN A 14 -30.64 -44.50 27.02
N ASN A 15 -30.77 -44.88 28.29
CA ASN A 15 -31.89 -44.80 29.23
C ASN A 15 -31.40 -45.35 30.61
N ASP A 16 -32.32 -45.40 31.57
CA ASP A 16 -32.33 -46.17 32.84
C ASP A 16 -31.91 -45.34 34.06
N GLU A 17 -32.86 -44.70 34.75
CA GLU A 17 -33.73 -45.27 35.81
C GLU A 17 -32.93 -45.80 36.98
N ASP A 18 -32.81 -44.98 38.03
CA ASP A 18 -32.99 -45.44 39.41
C ASP A 18 -33.43 -44.24 40.26
N ALA A 19 -34.65 -44.35 40.78
CA ALA A 19 -35.25 -43.44 41.72
C ALA A 19 -35.10 -44.06 43.11
N ASP A 20 -34.44 -43.36 44.03
CA ASP A 20 -34.63 -43.55 45.47
C ASP A 20 -34.66 -42.18 46.16
N LEU A 21 -35.84 -41.89 46.71
CA LEU A 21 -36.18 -40.80 47.63
C LEU A 21 -35.56 -41.09 49.00
N ILE A 22 -34.85 -40.15 49.66
CA ILE A 22 -34.97 -39.85 51.11
C ILE A 22 -34.48 -38.42 51.42
N ASP A 23 -35.41 -37.64 51.98
CA ASP A 23 -35.39 -36.55 52.98
C ASP A 23 -34.29 -35.48 53.11
N GLU A 24 -34.81 -34.25 53.12
CA GLU A 24 -34.58 -33.12 54.04
C GLU A 24 -33.15 -32.77 54.47
N ASP A 25 -32.67 -31.62 53.99
CA ASP A 25 -32.28 -30.50 54.86
C ASP A 25 -32.01 -29.24 54.00
N ASP A 26 -32.94 -28.29 54.05
CA ASP A 26 -32.73 -26.90 53.65
C ASP A 26 -32.07 -26.15 54.82
N PRO A 27 -30.93 -25.47 54.58
CA PRO A 27 -30.79 -24.16 55.17
C PRO A 27 -30.30 -23.14 54.14
N SER A 28 -31.25 -22.32 53.68
CA SER A 28 -31.09 -20.92 53.28
C SER A 28 -30.14 -20.66 52.11
N GLU A 29 -30.68 -20.70 50.89
CA GLU A 29 -30.14 -19.91 49.78
C GLU A 29 -30.44 -18.42 50.04
N ASP A 30 -29.43 -17.68 50.50
CA ASP A 30 -29.41 -16.23 50.40
C ASP A 30 -29.61 -15.84 48.91
N PRO A 31 -30.41 -14.80 48.60
CA PRO A 31 -30.69 -14.43 47.22
C PRO A 31 -29.41 -13.93 46.55
N GLU A 32 -28.96 -14.62 45.50
CA GLU A 32 -27.85 -14.18 44.65
C GLU A 32 -28.10 -12.74 44.16
N ASP A 33 -27.17 -11.85 44.51
CA ASP A 33 -27.14 -10.44 44.12
C ASP A 33 -26.88 -10.35 42.59
N PRO A 34 -27.79 -9.77 41.78
CA PRO A 34 -27.67 -9.78 40.32
C PRO A 34 -26.72 -8.70 39.78
N SER A 35 -25.64 -8.36 40.49
CA SER A 35 -24.82 -7.19 40.19
C SER A 35 -23.34 -7.46 39.87
N GLU A 36 -22.92 -8.72 39.70
CA GLU A 36 -21.57 -9.00 39.19
C GLU A 36 -21.54 -8.92 37.66
N ASP A 37 -21.19 -7.73 37.15
CA ASP A 37 -20.72 -7.56 35.78
C ASP A 37 -19.54 -8.52 35.55
N PRO A 38 -19.63 -9.51 34.63
CA PRO A 38 -18.63 -10.57 34.47
C PRO A 38 -17.23 -10.06 34.09
N LEU A 39 -17.10 -8.76 33.80
CA LEU A 39 -15.84 -8.07 33.52
C LEU A 39 -15.07 -7.59 34.77
N ASN A 40 -15.68 -7.62 35.96
CA ASN A 40 -15.10 -7.07 37.20
C ASN A 40 -14.67 -8.12 38.24
N ARG A 41 -14.75 -9.41 37.93
CA ARG A 41 -14.24 -10.46 38.81
C ARG A 41 -12.70 -10.48 38.79
N PRO A 42 -12.03 -10.61 39.95
CA PRO A 42 -10.58 -10.81 39.98
C PRO A 42 -10.21 -12.09 39.20
N LEU A 43 -9.32 -11.94 38.22
CA LEU A 43 -8.81 -13.06 37.42
C LEU A 43 -8.23 -14.14 38.31
N THR A 44 -8.59 -15.39 38.02
CA THR A 44 -7.94 -16.53 38.66
C THR A 44 -6.47 -16.61 38.21
N ALA A 45 -5.62 -17.25 39.02
CA ALA A 45 -4.19 -17.39 38.70
C ALA A 45 -3.95 -18.09 37.34
N GLU A 46 -4.81 -19.03 36.95
CA GLU A 46 -4.74 -19.74 35.67
C GLU A 46 -5.10 -18.84 34.49
N GLU A 47 -6.16 -18.03 34.61
CA GLU A 47 -6.57 -17.06 33.59
C GLU A 47 -5.50 -15.98 33.38
N ALA A 48 -4.88 -15.49 34.46
CA ALA A 48 -3.79 -14.53 34.38
C ALA A 48 -2.57 -15.10 33.62
N LEU A 49 -2.18 -16.35 33.91
CA LEU A 49 -1.08 -17.02 33.20
C LEU A 49 -1.38 -17.25 31.72
N LEU A 50 -2.62 -17.61 31.39
CA LEU A 50 -3.07 -17.76 30.00
C LEU A 50 -2.98 -16.42 29.26
N LEU A 51 -3.52 -15.34 29.84
CA LEU A 51 -3.46 -14.00 29.26
C LEU A 51 -2.02 -13.51 29.07
N ASP A 52 -1.13 -13.75 30.03
CA ASP A 52 0.28 -13.41 29.90
C ASP A 52 0.95 -14.20 28.77
N SER A 53 0.63 -15.50 28.63
CA SER A 53 1.13 -16.33 27.53
C SER A 53 0.63 -15.85 26.15
N GLU A 54 -0.61 -15.38 26.07
CA GLU A 54 -1.18 -14.82 24.85
C GLU A 54 -0.57 -13.46 24.51
N ARG A 55 -0.40 -12.59 25.51
CA ARG A 55 0.31 -11.31 25.37
C ARG A 55 1.75 -11.52 24.89
N GLU A 56 2.46 -12.50 25.43
CA GLU A 56 3.81 -12.83 24.99
C GLU A 56 3.83 -13.31 23.52
N LYS A 57 2.87 -14.16 23.12
CA LYS A 57 2.73 -14.57 21.71
C LYS A 57 2.46 -13.38 20.79
N LEU A 58 1.57 -12.47 21.19
CA LEU A 58 1.23 -11.28 20.40
C LEU A 58 2.40 -10.31 20.29
N THR A 59 3.11 -10.05 21.38
CA THR A 59 4.30 -9.17 21.37
C THR A 59 5.42 -9.76 20.51
N ARG A 60 5.61 -11.09 20.54
CA ARG A 60 6.55 -11.77 19.65
C ARG A 60 6.17 -11.61 18.18
N LYS A 61 4.90 -11.88 17.83
CA LYS A 61 4.40 -11.69 16.46
C LYS A 61 4.51 -10.24 15.99
N LEU A 62 4.21 -9.27 16.85
CA LEU A 62 4.35 -7.86 16.55
C LEU A 62 5.82 -7.48 16.29
N SER A 63 6.75 -8.02 17.10
CA SER A 63 8.18 -7.82 16.91
C SER A 63 8.67 -8.40 15.58
N GLU A 64 8.27 -9.63 15.26
CA GLU A 64 8.59 -10.28 13.98
C GLU A 64 8.05 -9.49 12.79
N ALA A 65 6.78 -9.06 12.85
CA ALA A 65 6.16 -8.24 11.82
C ALA A 65 6.88 -6.88 11.66
N ASN A 66 7.29 -6.25 12.76
CA ASN A 66 8.06 -5.00 12.74
C ASN A 66 9.46 -5.20 12.12
N GLN A 67 10.12 -6.31 12.41
CA GLN A 67 11.41 -6.65 11.78
C GLN A 67 11.25 -6.86 10.27
N GLN A 68 10.22 -7.59 9.85
CA GLN A 68 9.90 -7.80 8.44
C GLN A 68 9.59 -6.47 7.74
N ASN A 69 8.78 -5.59 8.34
CA ASN A 69 8.50 -4.26 7.81
C ASN A 69 9.77 -3.42 7.61
N ARG A 70 10.68 -3.43 8.59
CA ARG A 70 11.97 -2.72 8.46
C ARG A 70 12.83 -3.30 7.34
N PHE A 71 12.85 -4.61 7.18
CA PHE A 71 13.57 -5.27 6.10
C PHE A 71 12.99 -4.91 4.72
N LEU A 72 11.67 -4.97 4.57
CA LEU A 72 10.99 -4.62 3.32
C LEU A 72 11.19 -3.15 2.95
N LYS A 73 11.10 -2.22 3.91
CA LYS A 73 11.39 -0.79 3.68
C LYS A 73 12.82 -0.57 3.15
N ARG A 74 13.81 -1.30 3.68
CA ARG A 74 15.20 -1.23 3.19
C ARG A 74 15.34 -1.82 1.78
N GLN A 75 14.71 -2.96 1.51
CA GLN A 75 14.71 -3.56 0.18
C GLN A 75 14.07 -2.63 -0.85
N LEU A 76 12.94 -2.00 -0.52
CA LEU A 76 12.26 -1.03 -1.36
C LEU A 76 13.21 0.12 -1.73
N PHE A 77 13.89 0.71 -0.74
CA PHE A 77 14.85 1.79 -0.98
C PHE A 77 15.97 1.38 -1.96
N ILE A 78 16.55 0.18 -1.78
CA ILE A 78 17.60 -0.33 -2.69
C ILE A 78 17.06 -0.54 -4.11
N LYS A 79 15.82 -1.05 -4.23
CA LYS A 79 15.18 -1.27 -5.54
C LYS A 79 14.86 0.05 -6.23
N GLU A 80 14.47 1.07 -5.48
CA GLU A 80 14.21 2.40 -6.03
C GLU A 80 15.49 3.05 -6.58
N ASP A 81 16.60 2.97 -5.84
CA ASP A 81 17.90 3.46 -6.32
C ASP A 81 18.38 2.72 -7.58
N ALA A 82 18.22 1.39 -7.60
CA ALA A 82 18.51 0.59 -8.79
C ALA A 82 17.65 0.98 -10.00
N LEU A 83 16.37 1.32 -9.78
CA LEU A 83 15.47 1.80 -10.84
C LEU A 83 15.94 3.15 -11.39
N VAL A 84 16.33 4.10 -10.53
CA VAL A 84 16.88 5.40 -10.95
C VAL A 84 18.11 5.21 -11.83
N ASN A 85 19.04 4.34 -11.42
CA ASN A 85 20.24 4.03 -12.19
C ASN A 85 19.90 3.42 -13.56
N PHE A 86 19.03 2.40 -13.58
CA PHE A 86 18.59 1.76 -14.82
C PHE A 86 17.89 2.74 -15.77
N LYS A 87 17.06 3.65 -15.25
CA LYS A 87 16.41 4.70 -16.04
C LYS A 87 17.44 5.61 -16.73
N SER A 88 18.49 6.01 -16.01
CA SER A 88 19.55 6.84 -16.57
C SER A 88 20.31 6.14 -17.71
N GLU A 89 20.58 4.84 -17.56
CA GLU A 89 21.23 4.02 -18.60
C GLU A 89 20.33 3.88 -19.84
N LEU A 90 19.03 3.64 -19.65
CA LEU A 90 18.06 3.59 -20.74
C LEU A 90 17.96 4.92 -21.50
N ALA A 91 17.98 6.05 -20.79
CA ALA A 91 17.95 7.37 -21.41
C ALA A 91 19.18 7.63 -22.30
N VAL A 92 20.37 7.21 -21.86
CA VAL A 92 21.59 7.30 -22.69
C VAL A 92 21.47 6.44 -23.95
N MET A 93 20.97 5.21 -23.80
CA MET A 93 20.75 4.31 -24.94
C MET A 93 19.70 4.85 -25.92
N GLU A 94 18.67 5.53 -25.43
CA GLU A 94 17.61 6.13 -26.26
C GLU A 94 18.16 7.26 -27.13
N LEU A 95 19.01 8.13 -26.57
CA LEU A 95 19.69 9.16 -27.33
C LEU A 95 20.64 8.58 -28.40
N GLU A 96 21.36 7.50 -28.07
CA GLU A 96 22.27 6.85 -29.02
C GLU A 96 21.49 6.21 -30.18
N ILE A 97 20.39 5.50 -29.90
CA ILE A 97 19.54 4.91 -30.93
C ILE A 97 18.86 5.99 -31.77
N GLN A 98 18.42 7.09 -31.16
CA GLN A 98 17.86 8.23 -31.88
C GLN A 98 18.87 8.81 -32.87
N ALA A 99 20.14 8.95 -32.48
CA ALA A 99 21.20 9.38 -33.39
C ALA A 99 21.42 8.38 -34.54
N MET A 100 21.40 7.08 -34.26
CA MET A 100 21.49 6.04 -35.30
C MET A 100 20.30 6.07 -36.26
N VAL A 101 19.08 6.32 -35.77
CA VAL A 101 17.88 6.49 -36.60
C VAL A 101 18.07 7.68 -37.54
N ALA A 102 18.51 8.84 -37.03
CA ALA A 102 18.75 10.04 -37.85
C ALA A 102 19.78 9.79 -38.97
N LEU A 103 20.88 9.10 -38.66
CA LEU A 103 21.88 8.70 -39.66
C LEU A 103 21.30 7.72 -40.69
N ALA A 104 20.53 6.73 -40.25
CA ALA A 104 19.90 5.76 -41.13
C ALA A 104 18.85 6.40 -42.05
N GLU A 105 18.13 7.42 -41.57
CA GLU A 105 17.22 8.22 -42.38
C GLU A 105 17.96 8.98 -43.48
N GLU A 106 19.08 9.62 -43.14
CA GLU A 106 19.89 10.36 -44.11
C GLU A 106 20.43 9.41 -45.19
N ILE A 107 20.95 8.25 -44.79
CA ILE A 107 21.41 7.21 -45.73
C ILE A 107 20.28 6.71 -46.62
N ALA A 108 19.07 6.52 -46.06
CA ALA A 108 17.91 6.10 -46.84
C ALA A 108 17.44 7.19 -47.83
N LYS A 109 17.62 8.47 -47.50
CA LYS A 109 17.28 9.63 -48.34
C LYS A 109 18.34 9.95 -49.40
N ALA A 110 19.63 9.65 -49.15
CA ALA A 110 20.76 9.96 -50.03
C ALA A 110 20.80 9.17 -51.36
N GLY A 111 19.79 8.33 -51.63
CA GLY A 111 19.69 7.48 -52.82
C GLY A 111 20.23 6.08 -52.58
N ILE A 112 19.74 5.10 -53.35
CA ILE A 112 20.14 3.70 -53.20
C ILE A 112 21.37 3.44 -54.09
N PRO A 113 22.54 3.10 -53.51
CA PRO A 113 23.73 2.75 -54.29
C PRO A 113 23.47 1.58 -55.24
N GLU A 114 24.11 1.62 -56.40
CA GLU A 114 24.05 0.55 -57.38
C GLU A 114 24.58 -0.76 -56.78
N GLY A 115 23.87 -1.88 -57.02
CA GLY A 115 24.18 -3.18 -56.40
C GLY A 115 23.70 -3.36 -54.96
N SER A 116 22.94 -2.41 -54.39
CA SER A 116 22.38 -2.56 -53.03
C SER A 116 21.53 -3.83 -52.88
N ARG A 117 21.90 -4.64 -51.89
CA ARG A 117 21.16 -5.87 -51.53
C ARG A 117 19.76 -5.54 -51.01
N LYS A 118 18.81 -6.43 -51.31
CA LYS A 118 17.48 -6.44 -50.69
C LYS A 118 17.37 -7.51 -49.61
N ILE A 119 16.62 -7.20 -48.56
CA ILE A 119 16.22 -8.10 -47.47
C ILE A 119 14.70 -8.05 -47.39
N ASN A 120 14.03 -9.19 -47.58
CA ASN A 120 12.57 -9.29 -47.60
C ASN A 120 11.90 -8.26 -48.54
N GLY A 121 12.49 -8.05 -49.72
CA GLY A 121 11.98 -7.11 -50.73
C GLY A 121 12.31 -5.63 -50.51
N LYS A 122 12.79 -5.24 -49.33
CA LYS A 122 13.26 -3.87 -49.01
C LYS A 122 14.76 -3.72 -49.24
N TYR A 123 15.23 -2.55 -49.64
CA TYR A 123 16.67 -2.26 -49.69
C TYR A 123 17.27 -2.26 -48.29
N ILE A 124 18.51 -2.72 -48.16
CA ILE A 124 19.19 -2.87 -46.86
C ILE A 124 19.15 -1.60 -46.01
N GLN A 125 19.27 -0.42 -46.63
CA GLN A 125 19.19 0.90 -45.98
C GLN A 125 17.82 1.13 -45.35
N SER A 126 16.75 0.97 -46.15
CA SER A 126 15.37 1.10 -45.66
C SER A 126 15.00 0.03 -44.63
N HIS A 127 15.57 -1.18 -44.74
CA HIS A 127 15.34 -2.24 -43.76
C HIS A 127 16.02 -1.92 -42.42
N LEU A 128 17.25 -1.38 -42.44
CA LEU A 128 17.96 -0.93 -41.25
C LEU A 128 17.19 0.19 -40.55
N LEU A 129 16.75 1.21 -41.29
CA LEU A 129 15.95 2.31 -40.75
C LEU A 129 14.71 1.79 -40.02
N SER A 130 13.87 0.97 -40.67
CA SER A 130 12.67 0.41 -40.03
C SER A 130 12.98 -0.44 -38.79
N ARG A 131 14.15 -1.10 -38.73
CA ARG A 131 14.56 -1.88 -37.56
C ARG A 131 14.98 -0.96 -36.41
N LEU A 132 15.73 0.10 -36.69
CA LEU A 132 16.15 1.07 -35.68
C LEU A 132 14.94 1.85 -35.13
N GLU A 133 14.01 2.28 -35.98
CA GLU A 133 12.74 2.91 -35.56
C GLU A 133 11.95 1.99 -34.63
N ALA A 134 11.82 0.70 -34.96
CA ALA A 134 11.10 -0.26 -34.11
C ALA A 134 11.78 -0.47 -32.75
N ILE A 135 13.12 -0.44 -32.69
CA ILE A 135 13.85 -0.53 -31.43
C ILE A 135 13.68 0.77 -30.63
N HIS A 136 13.75 1.93 -31.28
CA HIS A 136 13.56 3.25 -30.67
C HIS A 136 12.19 3.36 -30.01
N GLU A 137 11.13 2.99 -30.72
CA GLU A 137 9.76 3.03 -30.16
C GLU A 137 9.58 2.06 -28.98
N LYS A 138 10.17 0.86 -29.07
CA LYS A 138 10.14 -0.09 -27.93
C LYS A 138 10.89 0.46 -26.72
N LEU A 139 12.02 1.14 -26.94
CA LEU A 139 12.80 1.73 -25.86
C LEU A 139 12.05 2.89 -25.18
N LYS A 140 11.38 3.75 -25.95
CA LYS A 140 10.49 4.79 -25.42
C LYS A 140 9.37 4.21 -24.55
N GLU A 141 8.75 3.12 -24.99
CA GLU A 141 7.72 2.43 -24.21
C GLU A 141 8.27 1.92 -22.88
N GLN A 142 9.46 1.31 -22.87
CA GLN A 142 10.13 0.86 -21.65
C GLN A 142 10.48 2.02 -20.70
N ILE A 143 10.95 3.16 -21.23
CA ILE A 143 11.22 4.35 -20.42
C ILE A 143 9.94 4.85 -19.77
N LYS A 144 8.83 4.89 -20.51
CA LYS A 144 7.52 5.28 -19.98
C LYS A 144 7.05 4.36 -18.86
N ASP A 145 7.24 3.04 -19.00
CA ASP A 145 6.89 2.09 -17.95
C ASP A 145 7.74 2.28 -16.69
N VAL A 146 9.03 2.58 -16.86
CA VAL A 146 9.95 2.90 -15.76
C VAL A 146 9.53 4.22 -15.07
N ASP A 147 9.13 5.23 -15.83
CA ASP A 147 8.61 6.49 -15.30
C ASP A 147 7.33 6.31 -14.48
N ALA A 148 6.44 5.43 -14.92
CA ALA A 148 5.22 5.09 -14.18
C ALA A 148 5.51 4.28 -12.90
N ALA A 149 6.60 3.52 -12.89
CA ALA A 149 7.03 2.73 -11.73
C ALA A 149 7.83 3.55 -10.71
N GLN A 150 8.45 4.65 -11.13
CA GLN A 150 9.27 5.51 -10.27
C GLN A 150 8.42 6.34 -9.30
N SER A 151 8.83 6.38 -8.04
CA SER A 151 8.26 7.28 -7.05
C SER A 151 8.77 8.71 -7.21
N LYS A 152 7.90 9.69 -6.96
CA LYS A 152 8.16 11.12 -7.06
C LYS A 152 7.93 11.78 -5.71
N GLU A 153 8.71 12.81 -5.43
CA GLU A 153 8.50 13.69 -4.28
C GLU A 153 7.26 14.56 -4.51
N VAL A 154 6.25 14.37 -3.67
CA VAL A 154 4.97 15.09 -3.73
C VAL A 154 4.87 15.95 -2.47
N PRO A 155 5.10 17.27 -2.57
CA PRO A 155 4.93 18.17 -1.44
C PRO A 155 3.43 18.32 -1.13
N LEU A 156 3.09 18.14 0.14
CA LEU A 156 1.76 18.35 0.69
C LEU A 156 1.82 19.37 1.80
N PHE A 157 0.73 20.12 1.95
CA PHE A 157 0.60 21.08 3.03
C PHE A 157 -0.83 21.20 3.51
N TRP A 158 -0.97 21.62 4.77
CA TRP A 158 -2.24 21.96 5.39
C TRP A 158 -2.07 23.29 6.11
N ILE A 159 -3.08 24.15 6.04
CA ILE A 159 -3.02 25.49 6.63
C ILE A 159 -4.15 25.63 7.64
N GLY A 160 -3.79 26.01 8.86
CA GLY A 160 -4.77 26.27 9.91
C GLY A 160 -4.14 26.42 11.29
N MET A 161 -5.00 26.46 12.30
CA MET A 161 -4.59 26.41 13.71
C MET A 161 -4.72 24.96 14.18
N ALA A 162 -3.59 24.34 14.45
CA ALA A 162 -3.51 22.98 14.96
C ALA A 162 -2.23 22.82 15.80
N GLU A 163 -2.20 21.83 16.67
CA GLU A 163 -0.98 21.41 17.38
C GLU A 163 -0.23 20.33 16.59
N SER A 164 -0.98 19.38 16.03
CA SER A 164 -0.46 18.26 15.24
C SER A 164 -1.33 18.00 14.01
N VAL A 165 -0.66 17.73 12.89
CA VAL A 165 -1.33 17.39 11.64
C VAL A 165 -0.65 16.16 11.04
N GLN A 166 -1.46 15.16 10.71
CA GLN A 166 -1.04 13.93 10.05
C GLN A 166 -1.87 13.71 8.79
N VAL A 167 -1.24 13.34 7.69
CA VAL A 167 -1.93 12.94 6.46
C VAL A 167 -2.03 11.41 6.39
N MET A 168 -3.23 10.91 6.14
CA MET A 168 -3.54 9.49 5.95
C MET A 168 -4.12 9.30 4.56
N GLY A 169 -3.92 8.16 3.93
CA GLY A 169 -4.52 7.95 2.61
C GLY A 169 -4.37 6.56 2.02
N THR A 170 -4.78 6.42 0.77
CA THR A 170 -4.68 5.13 0.06
C THR A 170 -3.24 4.74 -0.27
N PHE A 171 -2.29 5.67 -0.18
CA PHE A 171 -0.87 5.41 -0.45
C PHE A 171 -0.23 4.41 0.53
N ASP A 172 -0.74 4.34 1.76
CA ASP A 172 -0.30 3.38 2.78
C ASP A 172 -1.47 2.51 3.29
N GLY A 173 -2.60 2.53 2.58
CA GLY A 173 -3.80 1.79 2.95
C GLY A 173 -4.46 2.29 4.24
N TRP A 174 -4.38 3.59 4.54
CA TRP A 174 -4.98 4.22 5.73
C TRP A 174 -4.44 3.68 7.05
N SER A 175 -3.13 3.37 7.11
CA SER A 175 -2.54 2.64 8.23
C SER A 175 -1.70 3.50 9.16
N GLN A 176 -0.60 4.07 8.68
CA GLN A 176 0.36 4.84 9.49
C GLN A 176 0.26 6.34 9.25
N GLY A 177 -0.02 6.78 8.03
CA GLY A 177 0.06 8.17 7.61
C GLY A 177 1.46 8.77 7.74
N GLU A 178 1.56 10.07 7.48
CA GLU A 178 2.79 10.86 7.60
C GLU A 178 2.51 12.13 8.39
N HIS A 179 3.42 12.49 9.30
CA HIS A 179 3.27 13.72 10.10
C HIS A 179 3.75 14.93 9.29
N LEU A 180 3.02 16.04 9.43
CA LEU A 180 3.42 17.29 8.81
C LEU A 180 4.20 18.15 9.80
N SER A 181 5.28 18.74 9.31
CA SER A 181 6.13 19.66 10.07
C SER A 181 5.51 21.05 10.07
N PRO A 182 5.34 21.70 11.23
CA PRO A 182 4.83 23.07 11.31
C PRO A 182 5.87 24.08 10.83
N GLU A 183 5.42 25.01 9.99
CA GLU A 183 6.15 26.18 9.50
C GLU A 183 5.36 27.43 9.94
N TYR A 184 5.98 28.24 10.80
CA TYR A 184 5.30 29.39 11.40
C TYR A 184 5.32 30.59 10.43
N THR A 185 4.17 30.93 9.87
CA THR A 185 4.01 32.07 8.94
C THR A 185 3.38 33.31 9.62
N GLY A 186 3.30 33.33 10.96
CA GLY A 186 2.84 34.49 11.74
C GLY A 186 1.37 34.43 12.15
N SER A 187 0.43 34.49 11.20
CA SER A 187 -1.02 34.52 11.47
C SER A 187 -1.72 33.15 11.40
N TYR A 188 -1.10 32.19 10.72
CA TYR A 188 -1.51 30.80 10.62
C TYR A 188 -0.26 29.92 10.55
N THR A 189 -0.40 28.65 10.96
CA THR A 189 0.67 27.67 10.83
C THR A 189 0.46 26.90 9.54
N LYS A 190 1.50 26.84 8.71
CA LYS A 190 1.53 25.98 7.53
C LYS A 190 2.21 24.69 7.92
N PHE A 191 1.47 23.59 7.89
CA PHE A 191 2.01 22.26 8.10
C PHE A 191 2.43 21.71 6.74
N SER A 192 3.64 21.14 6.61
CA SER A 192 4.13 20.60 5.33
C SER A 192 4.83 19.25 5.48
N THR A 193 4.73 18.42 4.45
CA THR A 193 5.47 17.14 4.34
C THR A 193 5.72 16.81 2.87
N THR A 194 6.65 15.89 2.61
CA THR A 194 6.95 15.40 1.27
C THR A 194 6.74 13.89 1.24
N LEU A 195 5.80 13.43 0.41
CA LEU A 195 5.53 12.00 0.22
C LEU A 195 6.26 11.46 -1.01
N MET A 196 6.77 10.23 -0.94
CA MET A 196 7.30 9.51 -2.10
C MET A 196 6.20 8.66 -2.72
N LEU A 197 5.54 9.16 -3.75
CA LEU A 197 4.38 8.51 -4.39
C LEU A 197 4.63 8.23 -5.86
N ARG A 198 4.14 7.10 -6.35
CA ARG A 198 4.15 6.81 -7.79
C ARG A 198 3.08 7.65 -8.50
N PRO A 199 3.21 7.90 -9.81
CA PRO A 199 2.14 8.48 -10.61
C PRO A 199 0.83 7.70 -10.42
N GLY A 200 -0.25 8.41 -10.11
CA GLY A 200 -1.49 7.77 -9.70
C GLY A 200 -2.48 8.71 -9.03
N ARG A 201 -3.60 8.12 -8.61
CA ARG A 201 -4.69 8.80 -7.91
C ARG A 201 -4.76 8.28 -6.48
N TYR A 202 -4.65 9.18 -5.52
CA TYR A 202 -4.64 8.87 -4.11
C TYR A 202 -5.76 9.61 -3.40
N GLU A 203 -6.48 8.91 -2.54
CA GLU A 203 -7.40 9.56 -1.61
C GLU A 203 -6.65 9.82 -0.31
N ILE A 204 -6.74 11.04 0.20
CA ILE A 204 -6.08 11.46 1.42
C ILE A 204 -7.07 12.17 2.35
N LYS A 205 -6.76 12.17 3.64
CA LYS A 205 -7.48 12.94 4.66
C LYS A 205 -6.51 13.36 5.75
N PHE A 206 -6.77 14.50 6.37
CA PHE A 206 -5.93 15.03 7.44
C PHE A 206 -6.54 14.67 8.79
N LEU A 207 -5.70 14.16 9.69
CA LEU A 207 -6.01 14.02 11.10
C LEU A 207 -5.37 15.21 11.80
N VAL A 208 -6.20 16.15 12.24
CA VAL A 208 -5.81 17.42 12.84
C VAL A 208 -6.24 17.38 14.29
N ASP A 209 -5.28 17.36 15.22
CA ASP A 209 -5.55 17.25 16.67
C ASP A 209 -6.50 16.10 17.06
N GLY A 210 -6.42 14.99 16.31
CA GLY A 210 -7.28 13.81 16.51
C GLY A 210 -8.62 13.85 15.77
N GLU A 211 -8.95 14.93 15.07
CA GLU A 211 -10.17 15.07 14.28
C GLU A 211 -9.91 14.96 12.77
N TRP A 212 -10.80 14.25 12.08
CA TRP A 212 -10.72 14.10 10.63
C TRP A 212 -11.18 15.36 9.90
N GLN A 213 -10.27 15.98 9.16
CA GLN A 213 -10.53 17.20 8.40
C GLN A 213 -10.18 17.05 6.92
N LEU A 214 -10.93 17.79 6.09
CA LEU A 214 -10.63 17.96 4.67
C LEU A 214 -9.93 19.30 4.49
N SER A 215 -8.87 19.28 3.69
CA SER A 215 -8.19 20.52 3.31
C SER A 215 -8.92 21.18 2.13
N PRO A 216 -9.20 22.49 2.19
CA PRO A 216 -9.76 23.24 1.05
C PRO A 216 -8.82 23.30 -0.16
N GLU A 217 -7.52 23.09 0.05
CA GLU A 217 -6.47 23.22 -0.95
C GLU A 217 -6.46 22.07 -1.97
N TYR A 218 -7.14 20.97 -1.65
CA TYR A 218 -7.19 19.79 -2.51
C TYR A 218 -8.62 19.52 -2.97
N PRO A 219 -8.81 19.08 -4.23
CA PRO A 219 -10.10 18.59 -4.71
C PRO A 219 -10.65 17.51 -3.77
N THR A 220 -11.96 17.33 -3.75
CA THR A 220 -12.60 16.30 -2.92
C THR A 220 -13.29 15.24 -3.78
N VAL A 221 -13.33 14.01 -3.29
CA VAL A 221 -13.96 12.85 -3.92
C VAL A 221 -14.77 12.08 -2.88
N GLY A 222 -15.84 11.42 -3.32
CA GLY A 222 -16.76 10.68 -2.45
C GLY A 222 -17.89 11.53 -1.87
N GLU A 223 -18.75 10.90 -1.08
CA GLU A 223 -19.97 11.49 -0.53
C GLU A 223 -20.10 11.23 0.97
N GLY A 224 -20.72 12.17 1.68
CA GLY A 224 -21.00 12.05 3.12
C GLY A 224 -19.74 11.85 3.97
N MET A 225 -19.77 10.83 4.83
CA MET A 225 -18.66 10.51 5.75
C MET A 225 -17.42 9.94 5.05
N MET A 226 -17.58 9.38 3.84
CA MET A 226 -16.49 8.83 3.03
C MET A 226 -15.86 9.89 2.12
N LYS A 227 -16.19 11.17 2.33
CA LYS A 227 -15.59 12.26 1.57
C LYS A 227 -14.12 12.42 1.97
N ASN A 228 -13.24 12.37 0.98
CA ASN A 228 -11.78 12.46 1.07
C ASN A 228 -11.25 13.56 0.14
N ASN A 229 -10.03 14.02 0.38
CA ASN A 229 -9.29 14.83 -0.59
C ASN A 229 -8.68 13.91 -1.66
N LEU A 230 -8.60 14.40 -2.89
CA LEU A 230 -7.99 13.70 -4.03
C LEU A 230 -6.64 14.32 -4.34
N LEU A 231 -5.60 13.50 -4.31
CA LEU A 231 -4.24 13.82 -4.71
C LEU A 231 -3.92 13.10 -6.02
N ILE A 232 -3.56 13.86 -7.05
CA ILE A 232 -3.15 13.33 -8.35
C ILE A 232 -1.65 13.56 -8.48
N VAL A 233 -0.92 12.47 -8.75
CA VAL A 233 0.52 12.50 -9.00
C VAL A 233 0.71 12.19 -10.48
N GLU A 234 1.30 13.14 -11.20
CA GLU A 234 1.68 13.01 -12.62
C GLU A 234 3.10 12.50 -12.76
#